data_AF-A0A534ZYG7-F1
#
_entry.id   AF-A0A534ZYG7-F1
#
_cell.length_a   1.000
_cell.length_b   1.000
_cell.length_c   1.000
_cell.angle_alpha   90.00
_cell.angle_beta   90.00
_cell.angle_gamma   90.00
#
_symmetry.space_group_name_H-M   'P 1'
#
loop_
_entity.id
_entity.type
_entity.pdbx_description
1 polymer ?
#
loop_
_entity_poly.entity_id
_entity_poly.type
_entity_poly.pdbx_seq_one_letter_code
_entity_poly.pdbx_strand_id
1 'polypeptide(L)'
;MRPDLGFYHPIVIHFAIGLITGGVLLRWLSLTRRGAFAGRAAVTLILLAMAATLVAAQSGEDAHVAVEAAPGISAAVRAHQLWGERTRNVVLLAGGLELLTLALRGRSIVRTMSFVSAGVGLLALVCILQTGKLGGELVYGHAGGVGIRSGDPEDVARLFLAGLFRQAELDERAGRTGDAASLLELAAQRFPDDPAVQVRAAEVRLEDRKDPAGALAVLERLAPTSDDPRLRFRRGWLTADALDALGRRPEARAVLERLRAEFPENTRLRSRLARADAGPLTINRP
;
A
#
# COMPACT_ATOMS: atom_id res chain seq x y z
N MET A 1 13.27 5.70 -17.07
CA MET A 1 13.04 5.34 -15.65
C MET A 1 12.57 6.60 -14.95
N ARG A 2 11.38 6.62 -14.34
CA ARG A 2 10.98 7.74 -13.47
C ARG A 2 11.72 7.58 -12.13
N PRO A 3 12.23 8.66 -11.52
CA PRO A 3 12.84 8.57 -10.20
C PRO A 3 11.80 8.15 -9.16
N ASP A 4 12.16 7.23 -8.26
CA ASP A 4 11.35 6.84 -7.10
C ASP A 4 11.31 8.01 -6.11
N LEU A 5 10.12 8.58 -5.91
CA LEU A 5 9.91 9.69 -4.99
C LEU A 5 9.36 9.26 -3.63
N GLY A 6 9.14 7.95 -3.40
CA GLY A 6 8.46 7.42 -2.23
C GLY A 6 9.12 7.81 -0.91
N PHE A 7 10.46 7.81 -0.87
CA PHE A 7 11.24 8.25 0.29
C PHE A 7 10.93 9.70 0.71
N TYR A 8 10.66 10.58 -0.26
CA TYR A 8 10.40 11.99 -0.02
C TYR A 8 8.93 12.28 0.28
N HIS A 9 8.04 11.28 0.22
CA HIS A 9 6.60 11.48 0.41
C HIS A 9 6.27 12.21 1.72
N PRO A 10 6.83 11.84 2.89
CA PRO A 10 6.60 12.58 4.13
C PRO A 10 7.07 14.04 4.03
N ILE A 11 8.19 14.33 3.38
CA ILE A 11 8.68 15.71 3.27
C ILE A 11 7.72 16.54 2.38
N VAL A 12 7.38 16.01 1.20
CA VAL A 12 6.52 16.69 0.23
C VAL A 12 5.12 16.95 0.80
N ILE A 13 4.54 15.99 1.53
CA ILE A 13 3.18 16.14 2.07
C ILE A 13 3.10 17.24 3.14
N HIS A 14 4.13 17.44 3.97
CA HIS A 14 4.13 18.54 4.95
C HIS A 14 4.07 19.91 4.28
N PHE A 15 4.78 20.11 3.16
CA PHE A 15 4.67 21.33 2.36
C PHE A 15 3.27 21.50 1.77
N ALA A 16 2.69 20.43 1.21
CA ALA A 16 1.33 20.48 0.66
C ALA A 16 0.31 20.87 1.75
N ILE A 17 0.37 20.25 2.93
CA ILE A 17 -0.50 20.56 4.07
C ILE A 17 -0.38 22.04 4.48
N GLY A 18 0.84 22.55 4.62
CA GLY A 18 1.08 23.95 4.97
C GLY A 18 0.52 24.92 3.95
N LEU A 19 0.75 24.67 2.65
CA LEU A 19 0.26 25.50 1.55
C LEU A 19 -1.27 25.50 1.47
N ILE A 20 -1.92 24.34 1.60
CA ILE A 20 -3.38 24.25 1.56
C ILE A 20 -3.97 24.97 2.78
N THR A 21 -3.44 24.70 3.98
CA THR A 21 -3.96 25.31 5.22
C THR A 21 -3.82 26.82 5.18
N GLY A 22 -2.63 27.33 4.84
CA GLY A 22 -2.39 28.77 4.71
C GLY A 22 -3.25 29.41 3.61
N GLY A 23 -3.34 28.76 2.44
CA GLY A 23 -4.13 29.24 1.30
C GLY A 23 -5.62 29.36 1.61
N VAL A 24 -6.19 28.34 2.27
CA VAL A 24 -7.61 28.34 2.67
C VAL A 24 -7.88 29.39 3.75
N LEU A 25 -7.03 29.51 4.78
CA LEU A 25 -7.19 30.52 5.82
C LEU A 25 -7.11 31.94 5.24
N LEU A 26 -6.17 32.20 4.33
CA LEU A 26 -6.07 33.49 3.64
C LEU A 26 -7.24 33.72 2.68
N ARG A 27 -7.80 32.67 2.06
CA ARG A 27 -9.01 32.79 1.24
C ARG A 27 -10.18 33.26 2.09
N TRP A 28 -10.38 32.69 3.26
CA TRP A 28 -11.40 33.16 4.21
C TRP A 28 -11.13 34.58 4.69
N LEU A 29 -9.88 34.91 5.03
CA LEU A 29 -9.50 36.28 5.39
C LEU A 29 -9.79 37.28 4.27
N SER A 30 -9.59 36.90 3.00
CA SER A 30 -9.84 37.74 1.84
C SER A 30 -11.31 38.11 1.62
N LEU A 31 -12.24 37.33 2.20
CA LEU A 31 -13.67 37.65 2.21
C LEU A 31 -14.01 38.75 3.22
N THR A 32 -13.11 38.99 4.19
CA THR A 32 -13.21 40.12 5.09
C THR A 32 -12.63 41.37 4.42
N ARG A 33 -13.15 42.57 4.76
CA ARG A 33 -12.55 43.83 4.31
C ARG A 33 -11.18 44.13 4.94
N ARG A 34 -10.61 43.19 5.71
CA ARG A 34 -9.36 43.35 6.46
C ARG A 34 -8.27 42.52 5.78
N GLY A 35 -7.29 43.19 5.20
CA GLY A 35 -6.12 42.56 4.58
C GLY A 35 -6.14 42.56 3.06
N ALA A 36 -5.77 43.69 2.45
CA ALA A 36 -5.71 43.86 0.99
C ALA A 36 -4.79 42.85 0.26
N PHE A 37 -3.85 42.22 0.99
CA PHE A 37 -2.95 41.21 0.44
C PHE A 37 -3.55 39.78 0.44
N ALA A 38 -4.55 39.52 1.30
CA ALA A 38 -5.02 38.16 1.59
C ALA A 38 -5.52 37.43 0.34
N GLY A 39 -6.23 38.13 -0.55
CA GLY A 39 -6.71 37.53 -1.79
C GLY A 39 -5.60 37.07 -2.72
N ARG A 40 -4.54 37.88 -2.91
CA ARG A 40 -3.41 37.52 -3.78
C ARG A 40 -2.60 36.37 -3.17
N ALA A 41 -2.35 36.44 -1.86
CA ALA A 41 -1.63 35.39 -1.17
C ALA A 41 -2.42 34.06 -1.17
N ALA A 42 -3.74 34.10 -0.99
CA ALA A 42 -4.59 32.92 -1.10
C ALA A 42 -4.49 32.25 -2.47
N VAL A 43 -4.61 33.02 -3.57
CA VAL A 43 -4.42 32.51 -4.93
C VAL A 43 -3.06 31.83 -5.06
N THR A 44 -1.97 32.53 -4.70
CA THR A 44 -0.62 31.99 -4.84
C THR A 44 -0.44 30.68 -4.06
N LEU A 45 -0.85 30.65 -2.78
CA LEU A 45 -0.70 29.47 -1.94
C LEU A 45 -1.55 28.30 -2.43
N ILE A 46 -2.79 28.55 -2.90
CA ILE A 46 -3.67 27.48 -3.42
C ILE A 46 -3.11 26.91 -4.73
N LEU A 47 -2.53 27.74 -5.62
CA LEU A 47 -1.89 27.24 -6.84
C LEU A 47 -0.60 26.46 -6.55
N LEU A 48 0.21 26.91 -5.58
CA LEU A 48 1.37 26.15 -5.11
C LEU A 48 0.94 24.84 -4.43
N ALA A 49 -0.13 24.87 -3.63
CA ALA A 49 -0.73 23.67 -3.04
C ALA A 49 -1.19 22.68 -4.10
N MET A 50 -1.83 23.16 -5.18
CA MET A 50 -2.24 22.33 -6.30
C MET A 50 -1.04 21.59 -6.92
N ALA A 51 0.05 22.29 -7.18
CA ALA A 51 1.28 21.68 -7.69
C ALA A 51 1.89 20.69 -6.68
N ALA A 52 2.04 21.10 -5.41
CA ALA A 52 2.59 20.25 -4.35
C ALA A 52 1.77 18.98 -4.12
N THR A 53 0.44 19.05 -4.24
CA THR A 53 -0.45 17.90 -4.05
C THR A 53 -0.36 16.89 -5.19
N LEU A 54 -0.07 17.33 -6.42
CA LEU A 54 0.22 16.42 -7.52
C LEU A 54 1.52 15.63 -7.27
N VAL A 55 2.57 16.32 -6.80
CA VAL A 55 3.83 15.66 -6.41
C VAL A 55 3.62 14.74 -5.20
N ALA A 56 2.80 15.15 -4.23
CA ALA A 56 2.47 14.33 -3.06
C ALA A 56 1.71 13.06 -3.45
N ALA A 57 0.74 13.15 -4.36
CA ALA A 57 0.00 12.01 -4.87
C ALA A 57 0.92 11.03 -5.62
N GLN A 58 1.83 11.56 -6.45
CA GLN A 58 2.77 10.71 -7.18
C GLN A 58 3.81 10.05 -6.25
N SER A 59 4.40 10.80 -5.32
CA SER A 59 5.31 10.21 -4.32
C SER A 59 4.61 9.21 -3.39
N GLY A 60 3.31 9.38 -3.12
CA GLY A 60 2.52 8.42 -2.35
C GLY A 60 2.30 7.10 -3.11
N GLU A 61 2.06 7.19 -4.43
CA GLU A 61 2.00 6.02 -5.32
C GLU A 61 3.35 5.34 -5.53
N ASP A 62 4.48 6.02 -5.33
CA ASP A 62 5.77 5.32 -5.30
C ASP A 62 5.97 4.62 -3.94
N ALA A 63 5.55 5.27 -2.84
CA ALA A 63 5.71 4.76 -1.48
C ALA A 63 4.83 3.53 -1.19
N HIS A 64 3.59 3.49 -1.68
CA HIS A 64 2.64 2.44 -1.35
C HIS A 64 3.04 1.04 -1.87
N VAL A 65 3.80 0.94 -2.98
CA VAL A 65 4.19 -0.35 -3.59
C VAL A 65 5.13 -1.11 -2.66
N ALA A 66 6.02 -0.39 -1.99
CA ALA A 66 6.94 -0.98 -1.01
C ALA A 66 6.20 -1.40 0.27
N VAL A 67 5.16 -0.66 0.66
CA VAL A 67 4.45 -0.86 1.93
C VAL A 67 3.35 -1.94 1.81
N GLU A 68 2.62 -2.01 0.69
CA GLU A 68 1.60 -3.06 0.45
C GLU A 68 2.15 -4.50 0.48
N ALA A 69 3.46 -4.68 0.36
CA ALA A 69 4.09 -6.00 0.46
C ALA A 69 4.07 -6.58 1.88
N ALA A 70 3.89 -5.74 2.90
CA ALA A 70 3.86 -6.21 4.28
C ALA A 70 2.50 -6.86 4.62
N PRO A 71 2.51 -8.03 5.29
CA PRO A 71 1.30 -8.70 5.78
C PRO A 71 0.37 -7.81 6.60
N GLY A 72 -0.94 -7.88 6.34
CA GLY A 72 -1.97 -7.30 7.21
C GLY A 72 -2.23 -5.78 7.06
N ILE A 73 -1.44 -5.05 6.26
CA ILE A 73 -1.53 -3.57 6.23
C ILE A 73 -2.19 -3.00 4.97
N SER A 74 -2.47 -3.85 3.97
CA SER A 74 -2.99 -3.44 2.66
C SER A 74 -4.33 -2.70 2.71
N ALA A 75 -5.21 -3.05 3.66
CA ALA A 75 -6.48 -2.36 3.85
C ALA A 75 -6.29 -0.93 4.36
N ALA A 76 -5.40 -0.73 5.33
CA ALA A 76 -5.07 0.59 5.86
C ALA A 76 -4.39 1.48 4.81
N VAL A 77 -3.46 0.90 4.02
CA VAL A 77 -2.77 1.61 2.93
C VAL A 77 -3.77 2.09 1.88
N ARG A 78 -4.70 1.22 1.47
CA ARG A 78 -5.74 1.55 0.50
C ARG A 78 -6.69 2.63 1.01
N ALA A 79 -7.05 2.60 2.29
CA ALA A 79 -7.89 3.63 2.90
C ALA A 79 -7.20 5.00 2.86
N HIS A 80 -5.92 5.06 3.22
CA HIS A 80 -5.11 6.28 3.14
C HIS A 80 -5.01 6.78 1.69
N GLN A 81 -4.72 5.89 0.73
CA GLN A 81 -4.62 6.22 -0.70
C GLN A 81 -5.93 6.85 -1.23
N LEU A 82 -7.08 6.23 -0.94
CA LEU A 82 -8.38 6.74 -1.38
C LEU A 82 -8.66 8.16 -0.84
N TRP A 83 -8.32 8.43 0.41
CA TRP A 83 -8.45 9.78 0.95
C TRP A 83 -7.40 10.73 0.36
N GLY A 84 -6.19 10.26 0.07
CA GLY A 84 -5.18 11.02 -0.67
C GLY A 84 -5.68 11.46 -2.05
N GLU A 85 -6.33 10.57 -2.80
CA GLU A 85 -6.96 10.89 -4.08
C GLU A 85 -8.09 11.91 -3.94
N ARG A 86 -8.94 11.78 -2.91
CA ARG A 86 -9.99 12.76 -2.61
C ARG A 86 -9.38 14.13 -2.31
N THR A 87 -8.36 14.19 -1.47
CA THR A 87 -7.62 15.43 -1.16
C THR A 87 -7.06 16.05 -2.45
N ARG A 88 -6.39 15.26 -3.29
CA ARG A 88 -5.87 15.71 -4.59
C ARG A 88 -6.97 16.33 -5.45
N ASN A 89 -8.08 15.64 -5.62
CA ASN A 89 -9.16 16.08 -6.50
C ASN A 89 -9.82 17.37 -6.00
N VAL A 90 -10.04 17.50 -4.68
CA VAL A 90 -10.62 18.72 -4.08
C VAL A 90 -9.65 19.91 -4.18
N VAL A 91 -8.35 19.69 -3.97
CA VAL A 91 -7.34 20.76 -4.13
C VAL A 91 -7.20 21.19 -5.60
N LEU A 92 -7.26 20.24 -6.55
CA LEU A 92 -7.29 20.57 -7.98
C LEU A 92 -8.52 21.40 -8.34
N LEU A 93 -9.69 21.08 -7.79
CA LEU A 93 -10.90 21.89 -7.96
C LEU A 93 -10.71 23.30 -7.39
N ALA A 94 -10.16 23.42 -6.17
CA ALA A 94 -9.87 24.72 -5.56
C ALA A 94 -8.89 25.55 -6.44
N GLY A 95 -7.79 24.95 -6.88
CA GLY A 95 -6.83 25.60 -7.79
C GLY A 95 -7.44 26.00 -9.14
N GLY A 96 -8.28 25.14 -9.72
CA GLY A 96 -9.04 25.45 -10.94
C GLY A 96 -9.98 26.64 -10.77
N LEU A 97 -10.68 26.73 -9.62
CA LEU A 97 -11.50 27.90 -9.28
C LEU A 97 -10.65 29.17 -9.15
N GLU A 98 -9.45 29.09 -8.61
CA GLU A 98 -8.53 30.24 -8.54
C GLU A 98 -8.07 30.71 -9.91
N LEU A 99 -7.68 29.78 -10.79
CA LEU A 99 -7.31 30.10 -12.18
C LEU A 99 -8.48 30.76 -12.93
N LEU A 100 -9.70 30.24 -12.76
CA LEU A 100 -10.88 30.82 -13.38
C LEU A 100 -11.22 32.20 -12.78
N THR A 101 -11.04 32.38 -11.47
CA THR A 101 -11.21 33.67 -10.79
C THR A 101 -10.21 34.71 -11.32
N LEU A 102 -8.97 34.31 -11.58
CA LEU A 102 -7.96 35.17 -12.22
C LEU A 102 -8.34 35.53 -13.66
N ALA A 103 -8.81 34.56 -14.44
CA ALA A 103 -9.22 34.77 -15.83
C ALA A 103 -10.43 35.70 -15.97
N LEU A 104 -11.33 35.70 -14.98
CA LEU A 104 -12.56 36.51 -14.97
C LEU A 104 -12.41 37.82 -14.19
N ARG A 105 -11.18 38.25 -13.89
CA ARG A 105 -10.89 39.46 -13.11
C ARG A 105 -11.61 40.69 -13.68
N GLY A 106 -12.24 41.47 -12.80
CA GLY A 106 -13.02 42.66 -13.17
C GLY A 106 -14.50 42.39 -13.42
N ARG A 107 -14.94 41.12 -13.48
CA ARG A 107 -16.36 40.77 -13.56
C ARG A 107 -17.00 40.68 -12.16
N SER A 108 -18.30 40.96 -12.09
CA SER A 108 -19.09 40.88 -10.84
C SER A 108 -19.11 39.47 -10.22
N ILE A 109 -18.96 38.43 -11.04
CA ILE A 109 -18.96 37.02 -10.63
C ILE A 109 -17.76 36.63 -9.74
N VAL A 110 -16.65 37.39 -9.78
CA VAL A 110 -15.42 37.10 -9.03
C VAL A 110 -15.67 36.99 -7.52
N ARG A 111 -16.60 37.79 -6.99
CA ARG A 111 -16.97 37.73 -5.57
C ARG A 111 -17.62 36.39 -5.23
N THR A 112 -18.59 35.97 -6.02
CA THR A 112 -19.26 34.66 -5.86
C THR A 112 -18.26 33.52 -5.97
N MET A 113 -17.35 33.58 -6.95
CA MET A 113 -16.29 32.58 -7.10
C MET A 113 -15.36 32.48 -5.90
N SER A 114 -15.04 33.62 -5.27
CA SER A 114 -14.21 33.64 -4.06
C SER A 114 -14.90 32.98 -2.87
N PHE A 115 -16.22 33.14 -2.75
CA PHE A 115 -17.02 32.42 -1.74
C PHE A 115 -17.07 30.91 -2.02
N VAL A 116 -17.28 30.52 -3.27
CA VAL A 116 -17.27 29.10 -3.68
C VAL A 116 -15.89 28.49 -3.41
N SER A 117 -14.81 29.18 -3.77
CA SER A 117 -13.44 28.75 -3.48
C SER A 117 -13.20 28.58 -1.98
N ALA A 118 -13.70 29.49 -1.13
CA ALA A 118 -13.60 29.35 0.33
C ALA A 118 -14.33 28.10 0.86
N GLY A 119 -15.51 27.77 0.31
CA GLY A 119 -16.26 26.56 0.64
C GLY A 119 -15.54 25.27 0.21
N VAL A 120 -15.03 25.23 -1.02
CA VAL A 120 -14.21 24.10 -1.51
C VAL A 120 -12.92 23.98 -0.70
N GLY A 121 -12.32 25.09 -0.29
CA GLY A 121 -11.16 25.12 0.59
C GLY A 121 -11.43 24.47 1.96
N LEU A 122 -12.62 24.69 2.54
CA LEU A 122 -12.99 24.03 3.79
C LEU A 122 -13.12 22.51 3.61
N LEU A 123 -13.70 22.07 2.48
CA LEU A 123 -13.74 20.65 2.14
C LEU A 123 -12.31 20.08 1.99
N ALA A 124 -11.38 20.84 1.39
CA ALA A 124 -9.97 20.43 1.28
C ALA A 124 -9.33 20.21 2.67
N LEU A 125 -9.61 21.08 3.64
CA LEU A 125 -9.13 20.91 5.02
C LEU A 125 -9.67 19.62 5.66
N VAL A 126 -10.96 19.33 5.48
CA VAL A 126 -11.55 18.07 5.98
C VAL A 126 -10.87 16.86 5.34
N CYS A 127 -10.65 16.88 4.03
CA CYS A 127 -9.97 15.79 3.34
C CYS A 127 -8.53 15.60 3.85
N ILE A 128 -7.76 16.68 4.06
CA ILE A 128 -6.40 16.60 4.61
C ILE A 128 -6.39 16.03 6.02
N LEU A 129 -7.34 16.42 6.88
CA LEU A 129 -7.42 15.87 8.23
C LEU A 129 -7.66 14.35 8.20
N GLN A 130 -8.50 13.86 7.30
CA GLN A 130 -8.75 12.43 7.14
C GLN A 130 -7.55 11.70 6.51
N THR A 131 -6.97 12.24 5.44
CA THR A 131 -5.75 11.68 4.84
C THR A 131 -4.60 11.62 5.85
N GLY A 132 -4.40 12.70 6.62
CA GLY A 132 -3.38 12.82 7.64
C GLY A 132 -3.61 11.87 8.82
N LYS A 133 -4.86 11.70 9.27
CA LYS A 133 -5.22 10.71 10.30
C LYS A 133 -4.82 9.29 9.86
N LEU A 134 -5.25 8.89 8.66
CA LEU A 134 -4.95 7.56 8.13
C LEU A 134 -3.44 7.38 7.86
N GLY A 135 -2.76 8.43 7.40
CA GLY A 135 -1.31 8.41 7.24
C GLY A 135 -0.59 8.26 8.58
N GLY A 136 -1.12 8.92 9.63
CA GLY A 136 -0.69 8.71 11.01
C GLY A 136 -0.91 7.27 11.47
N GLU A 137 -2.09 6.67 11.23
CA GLU A 137 -2.37 5.26 11.56
C GLU A 137 -1.42 4.29 10.84
N LEU A 138 -1.01 4.59 9.59
CA LEU A 138 0.02 3.82 8.89
C LEU A 138 1.38 3.92 9.57
N VAL A 139 1.82 5.14 9.88
CA VAL A 139 3.14 5.37 10.48
C VAL A 139 3.20 4.87 11.92
N TYR A 140 2.20 5.21 12.74
CA TYR A 140 2.19 4.91 14.17
C TYR A 140 1.69 3.50 14.49
N GLY A 141 0.72 2.97 13.75
CA GLY A 141 0.15 1.64 13.99
C GLY A 141 0.83 0.51 13.23
N HIS A 142 1.51 0.81 12.10
CA HIS A 142 1.98 -0.23 11.17
C HIS A 142 3.46 -0.14 10.74
N ALA A 143 4.05 1.05 10.57
CA ALA A 143 5.29 1.18 9.80
C ALA A 143 6.40 2.12 10.33
N GLY A 144 6.31 2.67 11.54
CA GLY A 144 7.45 3.36 12.15
C GLY A 144 7.09 4.66 12.87
N GLY A 145 6.76 4.56 14.14
CA GLY A 145 6.57 5.72 15.00
C GLY A 145 6.39 5.39 16.47
N VAL A 146 7.03 4.31 16.92
CA VAL A 146 6.99 3.78 18.29
C VAL A 146 5.56 3.46 18.75
N GLY A 147 5.16 2.20 18.57
CA GLY A 147 3.99 1.57 19.20
C GLY A 147 3.98 1.61 20.74
N ILE A 148 4.86 2.41 21.35
CA ILE A 148 4.83 2.76 22.78
C ILE A 148 4.01 4.02 23.06
N ARG A 149 3.60 4.80 22.04
CA ARG A 149 2.83 6.04 22.23
C ARG A 149 1.32 5.81 22.35
N SER A 150 0.79 4.80 21.68
CA SER A 150 -0.63 4.43 21.78
C SER A 150 -0.97 3.77 23.11
N GLY A 151 0.01 3.09 23.72
CA GLY A 151 -0.19 2.26 24.90
C GLY A 151 -0.84 0.90 24.58
N ASP A 152 -1.09 0.60 23.31
CA ASP A 152 -1.65 -0.67 22.85
C ASP A 152 -0.54 -1.72 22.65
N PRO A 153 -0.55 -2.84 23.39
CA PRO A 153 0.41 -3.93 23.20
C PRO A 153 0.43 -4.49 21.78
N GLU A 154 -0.66 -4.41 21.04
CA GLU A 154 -0.72 -4.91 19.66
C GLU A 154 0.16 -4.09 18.71
N ASP A 155 0.34 -2.78 18.95
CA ASP A 155 1.21 -1.94 18.13
C ASP A 155 2.68 -2.34 18.27
N VAL A 156 3.09 -2.76 19.47
CA VAL A 156 4.45 -3.30 19.70
C VAL A 156 4.62 -4.63 18.98
N ALA A 157 3.58 -5.47 18.97
CA ALA A 157 3.60 -6.72 18.23
C ALA A 157 3.69 -6.48 16.71
N ARG A 158 2.91 -5.54 16.16
CA ARG A 158 2.99 -5.12 14.75
C ARG A 158 4.37 -4.59 14.39
N LEU A 159 4.97 -3.76 15.24
CA LEU A 159 6.32 -3.23 15.05
C LEU A 159 7.37 -4.34 15.05
N PHE A 160 7.28 -5.29 15.99
CA PHE A 160 8.18 -6.43 16.05
C PHE A 160 8.08 -7.29 14.78
N LEU A 161 6.86 -7.58 14.34
CA LEU A 161 6.61 -8.32 13.10
C LEU A 161 7.20 -7.60 11.88
N ALA A 162 6.94 -6.30 11.74
CA ALA A 162 7.49 -5.49 10.65
C ALA A 162 9.03 -5.47 10.67
N GLY A 163 9.63 -5.38 11.86
CA GLY A 163 11.08 -5.46 12.05
C GLY A 163 11.67 -6.80 11.59
N LEU A 164 11.04 -7.92 11.94
CA LEU A 164 11.46 -9.26 11.53
C LEU A 164 11.41 -9.42 10.01
N PHE A 165 10.29 -9.05 9.38
CA PHE A 165 10.14 -9.12 7.92
C PHE A 165 11.14 -8.21 7.20
N ARG A 166 11.30 -6.98 7.68
CA ARG A 166 12.23 -6.04 7.06
C ARG A 166 13.68 -6.51 7.16
N GLN A 167 14.08 -7.02 8.31
CA GLN A 167 15.42 -7.56 8.47
C GLN A 167 15.63 -8.82 7.60
N ALA A 168 14.63 -9.70 7.52
CA ALA A 168 14.69 -10.88 6.65
C ALA A 168 14.87 -10.49 5.16
N GLU A 169 14.14 -9.49 4.66
CA GLU A 169 14.34 -8.97 3.30
C GLU A 169 15.76 -8.43 3.07
N LEU A 170 16.33 -7.75 4.06
CA LEU A 170 17.69 -7.22 3.98
C LEU A 170 18.73 -8.34 3.99
N ASP A 171 18.50 -9.39 4.77
CA ASP A 171 19.34 -10.57 4.84
C ASP A 171 19.28 -11.38 3.53
N GLU A 172 18.09 -11.57 2.93
CA GLU A 172 17.93 -12.19 1.61
C GLU A 172 18.69 -11.42 0.52
N ARG A 173 18.56 -10.09 0.49
CA ARG A 173 19.29 -9.24 -0.47
C ARG A 173 20.80 -9.31 -0.30
N ALA A 174 21.26 -9.58 0.92
CA ALA A 174 22.66 -9.76 1.23
C ALA A 174 23.14 -11.22 1.06
N GLY A 175 22.28 -12.13 0.59
CA GLY A 175 22.59 -13.54 0.40
C GLY A 175 22.60 -14.38 1.68
N ARG A 176 22.18 -13.82 2.82
CA ARG A 176 22.06 -14.50 4.12
C ARG A 176 20.70 -15.18 4.27
N THR A 177 20.38 -16.10 3.37
CA THR A 177 19.05 -16.75 3.31
C THR A 177 18.72 -17.55 4.59
N GLY A 178 19.73 -18.14 5.25
CA GLY A 178 19.54 -18.85 6.51
C GLY A 178 19.12 -17.96 7.69
N ASP A 179 19.66 -16.73 7.76
CA ASP A 179 19.30 -15.76 8.80
C ASP A 179 17.90 -15.20 8.56
N ALA A 180 17.60 -14.86 7.29
CA ALA A 180 16.26 -14.45 6.88
C ALA A 180 15.20 -15.52 7.20
N ALA A 181 15.49 -16.78 6.88
CA ALA A 181 14.61 -17.90 7.19
C ALA A 181 14.33 -18.00 8.69
N SER A 182 15.36 -17.84 9.53
CA SER A 182 15.24 -17.91 10.99
C SER A 182 14.38 -16.78 11.55
N LEU A 183 14.47 -15.56 10.99
CA LEU A 183 13.63 -14.43 11.37
C LEU A 183 12.15 -14.65 10.99
N LEU A 184 11.89 -15.20 9.81
CA LEU A 184 10.53 -15.51 9.35
C LEU A 184 9.91 -16.70 10.12
N GLU A 185 10.72 -17.67 10.53
CA GLU A 185 10.30 -18.74 11.45
C GLU A 185 9.93 -18.18 12.83
N LEU A 186 10.73 -17.27 13.37
CA LEU A 186 10.42 -16.57 14.62
C LEU A 186 9.11 -15.76 14.51
N ALA A 187 8.89 -15.09 13.38
CA ALA A 187 7.64 -14.40 13.11
C ALA A 187 6.46 -15.37 13.14
N ALA A 188 6.54 -16.52 12.44
CA ALA A 188 5.47 -17.51 12.44
C ALA A 188 5.20 -18.16 13.80
N GLN A 189 6.23 -18.32 14.65
CA GLN A 189 6.05 -18.80 16.01
C GLN A 189 5.32 -17.77 16.88
N ARG A 190 5.63 -16.47 16.71
CA ARG A 190 5.05 -15.40 17.52
C ARG A 190 3.64 -15.02 17.08
N PHE A 191 3.31 -15.19 15.80
CA PHE A 191 2.05 -14.83 15.17
C PHE A 191 1.40 -16.05 14.49
N PRO A 192 0.93 -17.05 15.27
CA PRO A 192 0.34 -18.28 14.73
C PRO A 192 -0.96 -18.02 13.95
N ASP A 193 -1.69 -16.96 14.31
CA ASP A 193 -3.03 -16.65 13.78
C ASP A 193 -2.99 -15.75 12.53
N ASP A 194 -1.82 -15.19 12.16
CA ASP A 194 -1.70 -14.36 10.96
C ASP A 194 -1.46 -15.23 9.72
N PRO A 195 -2.44 -15.35 8.80
CA PRO A 195 -2.34 -16.26 7.67
C PRO A 195 -1.25 -15.83 6.67
N ALA A 196 -0.96 -14.54 6.54
CA ALA A 196 0.07 -14.06 5.63
C ALA A 196 1.47 -14.38 6.15
N VAL A 197 1.68 -14.29 7.47
CA VAL A 197 2.92 -14.72 8.12
C VAL A 197 3.11 -16.23 7.96
N GLN A 198 2.07 -17.03 8.18
CA GLN A 198 2.15 -18.48 8.05
C GLN A 198 2.42 -18.94 6.61
N VAL A 199 1.81 -18.28 5.61
CA VAL A 199 2.11 -18.55 4.19
C VAL A 199 3.57 -18.23 3.86
N ARG A 200 4.11 -17.11 4.36
CA ARG A 200 5.52 -16.77 4.15
C ARG A 200 6.46 -17.78 4.81
N ALA A 201 6.15 -18.24 6.02
CA ALA A 201 6.95 -19.25 6.68
C ALA A 201 6.87 -20.64 6.02
N ALA A 202 5.74 -20.99 5.39
CA ALA A 202 5.65 -22.20 4.60
C ALA A 202 6.53 -22.13 3.33
N GLU A 203 6.59 -20.96 2.68
CA GLU A 203 7.48 -20.71 1.55
C GLU A 203 8.95 -20.90 1.95
N VAL A 204 9.38 -20.28 3.05
CA VAL A 204 10.74 -20.44 3.58
C VAL A 204 11.07 -21.90 3.89
N ARG A 205 10.14 -22.64 4.49
CA ARG A 205 10.34 -24.08 4.75
C ARG A 205 10.54 -24.88 3.46
N LEU A 206 9.77 -24.56 2.44
CA LEU A 206 9.83 -25.24 1.15
C LEU A 206 11.11 -24.89 0.38
N GLU A 207 11.43 -23.60 0.29
CA GLU A 207 12.49 -23.08 -0.58
C GLU A 207 13.86 -23.10 0.10
N ASP A 208 13.97 -22.69 1.37
CA ASP A 208 15.25 -22.57 2.07
C ASP A 208 15.56 -23.81 2.90
N ARG A 209 14.61 -24.29 3.72
CA ARG A 209 14.82 -25.46 4.58
C ARG A 209 14.69 -26.80 3.85
N LYS A 210 14.18 -26.78 2.62
CA LYS A 210 13.90 -27.99 1.80
C LYS A 210 13.03 -29.01 2.55
N ASP A 211 12.07 -28.51 3.33
CA ASP A 211 11.10 -29.29 4.09
C ASP A 211 9.69 -29.16 3.48
N PRO A 212 9.41 -29.89 2.37
CA PRO A 212 8.10 -29.82 1.72
C PRO A 212 6.99 -30.42 2.59
N ALA A 213 7.29 -31.37 3.47
CA ALA A 213 6.32 -31.95 4.39
C ALA A 213 5.87 -30.95 5.45
N GLY A 214 6.82 -30.27 6.10
CA GLY A 214 6.53 -29.22 7.08
C GLY A 214 5.84 -28.01 6.45
N ALA A 215 6.23 -27.61 5.24
CA ALA A 215 5.54 -26.56 4.50
C ALA A 215 4.07 -26.91 4.22
N LEU A 216 3.80 -28.13 3.74
CA LEU A 216 2.44 -28.60 3.48
C LEU A 216 1.59 -28.63 4.77
N ALA A 217 2.15 -29.12 5.87
CA ALA A 217 1.46 -29.18 7.16
C ALA A 217 1.08 -27.80 7.72
N VAL A 218 1.85 -26.75 7.40
CA VAL A 218 1.47 -25.37 7.74
C VAL A 218 0.35 -24.89 6.83
N LEU A 219 0.46 -25.11 5.52
CA LEU A 219 -0.52 -24.64 4.54
C LEU A 219 -1.89 -25.30 4.69
N GLU A 220 -1.96 -26.58 5.06
CA GLU A 220 -3.21 -27.32 5.29
C GLU A 220 -3.96 -26.84 6.53
N ARG A 221 -3.24 -26.31 7.54
CA ARG A 221 -3.85 -25.74 8.74
C ARG A 221 -4.47 -24.37 8.50
N LEU A 222 -4.05 -23.66 7.43
CA LEU A 222 -4.60 -22.36 7.08
C LEU A 222 -5.95 -22.54 6.37
N ALA A 223 -7.01 -22.02 6.99
CA ALA A 223 -8.35 -22.06 6.41
C ALA A 223 -8.35 -21.46 4.98
N PRO A 224 -9.20 -21.97 4.07
CA PRO A 224 -9.33 -21.46 2.71
C PRO A 224 -9.64 -19.96 2.59
N THR A 225 -10.15 -19.36 3.67
CA THR A 225 -11.00 -18.17 3.73
C THR A 225 -10.24 -16.87 4.04
N SER A 226 -9.09 -16.62 3.43
CA SER A 226 -8.56 -15.26 3.43
C SER A 226 -9.37 -14.41 2.45
N ASP A 227 -9.83 -13.23 2.84
CA ASP A 227 -10.49 -12.29 1.92
C ASP A 227 -9.53 -11.78 0.82
N ASP A 228 -8.21 -11.84 1.04
CA ASP A 228 -7.20 -11.40 0.07
C ASP A 228 -6.98 -12.42 -1.05
N PRO A 229 -7.35 -12.10 -2.31
CA PRO A 229 -7.14 -12.98 -3.45
C PRO A 229 -5.66 -13.30 -3.71
N ARG A 230 -4.74 -12.38 -3.42
CA ARG A 230 -3.29 -12.60 -3.59
C ARG A 230 -2.80 -13.68 -2.64
N LEU A 231 -3.25 -13.63 -1.38
CA LEU A 231 -2.88 -14.60 -0.37
C LEU A 231 -3.45 -16.00 -0.67
N ARG A 232 -4.71 -16.08 -1.11
CA ARG A 232 -5.33 -17.35 -1.52
C ARG A 232 -4.58 -17.99 -2.70
N PHE A 233 -4.24 -17.17 -3.71
CA PHE A 233 -3.43 -17.63 -4.84
C PHE A 233 -2.07 -18.16 -4.38
N ARG A 234 -1.34 -17.39 -3.54
CA ARG A 234 0.00 -17.76 -3.06
C ARG A 234 -0.04 -19.05 -2.24
N ARG A 235 -1.01 -19.20 -1.33
CA ARG A 235 -1.20 -20.43 -0.54
C ARG A 235 -1.41 -21.64 -1.45
N GLY A 236 -2.34 -21.55 -2.40
CA GLY A 236 -2.64 -22.67 -3.30
C GLY A 236 -1.44 -23.03 -4.18
N TRP A 237 -0.68 -22.03 -4.64
CA TRP A 237 0.50 -22.25 -5.47
C TRP A 237 1.59 -23.02 -4.69
N LEU A 238 1.89 -22.57 -3.47
CA LEU A 238 2.86 -23.24 -2.59
C LEU A 238 2.40 -24.63 -2.16
N THR A 239 1.09 -24.84 -2.00
CA THR A 239 0.52 -26.17 -1.69
C THR A 239 0.80 -27.13 -2.83
N ALA A 240 0.61 -26.70 -4.09
CA ALA A 240 0.95 -27.50 -5.25
C ALA A 240 2.46 -27.78 -5.34
N ASP A 241 3.32 -26.79 -5.08
CA ASP A 241 4.78 -26.97 -5.07
C ASP A 241 5.23 -27.99 -4.01
N ALA A 242 4.67 -27.92 -2.80
CA ALA A 242 4.97 -28.86 -1.73
C ALA A 242 4.50 -30.30 -2.07
N LEU A 243 3.30 -30.45 -2.65
CA LEU A 243 2.79 -31.74 -3.11
C LEU A 243 3.62 -32.33 -4.26
N ASP A 244 4.04 -31.50 -5.23
CA ASP A 244 4.92 -31.91 -6.32
C ASP A 244 6.28 -32.39 -5.78
N ALA A 245 6.87 -31.68 -4.82
CA ALA A 245 8.13 -32.04 -4.17
C ALA A 245 8.03 -33.35 -3.37
N LEU A 246 6.84 -33.68 -2.84
CA LEU A 246 6.56 -34.95 -2.17
C LEU A 246 6.18 -36.09 -3.13
N GLY A 247 6.16 -35.83 -4.45
CA GLY A 247 5.76 -36.81 -5.47
C GLY A 247 4.24 -37.04 -5.58
N ARG A 248 3.42 -36.26 -4.86
CA ARG A 248 1.94 -36.35 -4.85
C ARG A 248 1.32 -35.58 -6.03
N ARG A 249 1.79 -35.87 -7.24
CA ARG A 249 1.42 -35.16 -8.49
C ARG A 249 -0.09 -35.09 -8.78
N PRO A 250 -0.89 -36.14 -8.57
CA PRO A 250 -2.34 -36.06 -8.80
C PRO A 250 -3.02 -35.03 -7.89
N GLU A 251 -2.54 -34.90 -6.66
CA GLU A 251 -3.09 -33.96 -5.68
C GLU A 251 -2.63 -32.52 -5.96
N ALA A 252 -1.35 -32.34 -6.33
CA ALA A 252 -0.83 -31.05 -6.79
C ALA A 252 -1.65 -30.53 -7.98
N ARG A 253 -1.95 -31.41 -8.94
CA ARG A 253 -2.82 -31.09 -10.08
C ARG A 253 -4.22 -30.67 -9.64
N ALA A 254 -4.85 -31.40 -8.72
CA ALA A 254 -6.18 -31.06 -8.22
C ALA A 254 -6.21 -29.66 -7.58
N VAL A 255 -5.15 -29.27 -6.87
CA VAL A 255 -5.01 -27.91 -6.31
C VAL A 255 -4.87 -26.85 -7.41
N LEU A 256 -4.04 -27.10 -8.42
CA LEU A 256 -3.86 -26.19 -9.56
C LEU A 256 -5.15 -26.01 -10.38
N GLU A 257 -5.95 -27.06 -10.54
CA GLU A 257 -7.25 -26.98 -11.22
C GLU A 257 -8.26 -26.12 -10.43
N ARG A 258 -8.30 -26.25 -9.10
CA ARG A 258 -9.11 -25.35 -8.26
C ARG A 258 -8.66 -23.89 -8.38
N LEU A 259 -7.35 -23.66 -8.36
CA LEU A 259 -6.79 -22.31 -8.56
C LEU A 259 -7.12 -21.75 -9.94
N ARG A 260 -7.14 -22.58 -10.99
CA ARG A 260 -7.55 -22.15 -12.33
C ARG A 260 -9.01 -21.71 -12.37
N ALA A 261 -9.90 -22.43 -11.68
CA ALA A 261 -11.31 -22.07 -11.59
C ALA A 261 -11.50 -20.72 -10.87
N GLU A 262 -10.70 -20.44 -9.84
CA GLU A 262 -10.76 -19.18 -9.09
C GLU A 262 -10.06 -18.01 -9.81
N PHE A 263 -8.97 -18.28 -10.54
CA PHE A 263 -8.12 -17.27 -11.21
C PHE A 263 -7.95 -17.58 -12.71
N PRO A 264 -9.03 -17.51 -13.52
CA PRO A 264 -9.04 -17.97 -14.91
C PRO A 264 -8.10 -17.19 -15.84
N GLU A 265 -7.86 -15.91 -15.54
CA GLU A 265 -7.01 -15.03 -16.34
C GLU A 265 -5.50 -15.31 -16.20
N ASN A 266 -5.09 -16.14 -15.24
CA ASN A 266 -3.68 -16.35 -14.95
C ASN A 266 -2.99 -17.26 -15.98
N THR A 267 -2.16 -16.65 -16.84
CA THR A 267 -1.39 -17.35 -17.88
C THR A 267 -0.38 -18.35 -17.32
N ARG A 268 0.22 -18.08 -16.15
CA ARG A 268 1.22 -18.97 -15.53
C ARG A 268 0.60 -20.29 -15.06
N LEU A 269 -0.63 -20.25 -14.54
CA LEU A 269 -1.38 -21.46 -14.16
C LEU A 269 -1.64 -22.36 -15.37
N ARG A 270 -2.08 -21.77 -16.50
CA ARG A 270 -2.31 -22.52 -17.75
C ARG A 270 -1.04 -23.22 -18.24
N SER A 271 0.08 -22.49 -18.30
CA SER A 271 1.36 -23.07 -18.71
C SER A 271 1.86 -24.16 -17.77
N ARG A 272 1.60 -24.04 -16.46
CA ARG A 272 1.99 -25.05 -15.47
C ARG A 272 1.16 -26.32 -15.60
N LEU A 273 -0.15 -26.22 -15.73
CA LEU A 273 -1.04 -27.37 -15.95
C LEU A 273 -0.72 -28.09 -17.26
N ALA A 274 -0.49 -27.35 -18.35
CA ALA A 274 -0.10 -27.94 -19.64
C ALA A 274 1.23 -28.72 -19.58
N ARG A 275 2.19 -28.26 -18.76
CA ARG A 275 3.44 -29.00 -18.51
C ARG A 275 3.23 -30.25 -17.65
N ALA A 276 2.30 -30.20 -16.70
CA ALA A 276 1.94 -31.37 -15.91
C ALA A 276 1.24 -32.44 -16.77
N ASP A 277 0.48 -32.02 -17.80
CA ASP A 277 -0.17 -32.89 -18.79
C ASP A 277 0.80 -33.55 -19.77
N ALA A 278 1.88 -32.86 -20.13
CA ALA A 278 2.84 -33.35 -21.11
C ALA A 278 3.70 -34.53 -20.61
N GLY A 279 3.68 -34.86 -19.31
CA GLY A 279 4.53 -35.89 -18.71
C GLY A 279 6.03 -35.56 -18.83
N PRO A 280 6.94 -36.34 -18.20
CA PRO A 280 8.36 -36.18 -18.46
C PRO A 280 8.62 -36.52 -19.92
N LEU A 281 9.12 -35.56 -20.69
CA LEU A 281 9.64 -35.80 -22.03
C LEU A 281 10.65 -36.95 -21.94
N THR A 282 10.29 -38.12 -22.45
CA THR A 282 11.25 -39.15 -22.82
C THR A 282 12.13 -38.53 -23.90
N ILE A 283 13.25 -37.97 -23.48
CA ILE A 283 14.35 -37.60 -24.37
C ILE A 283 14.90 -38.93 -24.89
N ASN A 284 14.33 -39.42 -25.99
CA ASN A 284 15.01 -40.39 -26.84
C ASN A 284 16.28 -39.70 -27.35
N ARG A 285 17.44 -40.13 -26.83
CA ARG A 285 18.72 -39.86 -27.47
C ARG A 285 18.92 -40.90 -28.57
N PRO A 286 19.42 -40.50 -29.76
CA PRO A 286 19.77 -41.43 -30.83
C PRO A 286 20.93 -42.36 -30.43
#